data_AF-A0A4Q4TSN2-F1
#
_entry.id   AF-A0A4Q4TSN2-F1
#
_cell.length_a   1.000
_cell.length_b   1.000
_cell.length_c   1.000
_cell.angle_alpha   90.00
_cell.angle_beta   90.00
_cell.angle_gamma   90.00
#
_symmetry.space_group_name_H-M   'P 1'
#
loop_
_entity.id
_entity.type
_entity.pdbx_description
1 polymer ?
#
loop_
_entity_poly.entity_id
_entity_poly.type
_entity_poly.pdbx_seq_one_letter_code
_entity_poly.pdbx_strand_id
1 'polypeptide(L)'
;MQASDLERTTDLLRKYFDSDKHKRFELERQAGAGSNALTWSVKYQPKASDASKLIALKMDQGVASHNNGSRTPPPPPDGEGDPMDVDDRMSDDVDAGDLWNKPLRNEKKWLKASHILHYAKHIVRLIDVPEDPLRRRVSGVRWHKAEDWLFLEWIEHGTVEDFIDKALSAGLERLPNRVLWRFFMCFMLGPCVANPKGTEHYITPMLKLIDFGSGQDLEDDNEGGDMQSSAIIDNLQNIGYIINALAVLNYELDVTTADLVTKPGHPRISTRAAGLLPDSDGNDLCPDLDESLKTMICLCRAVKPSNVPRISGLANMIMEHIQERDEKW
;
A
#
# COMPACT_ATOMS: atom_id res chain seq x y z
N MET A 1 -1.81 -15.43 16.72
CA MET A 1 -2.09 -14.57 17.89
C MET A 1 -3.40 -15.03 18.52
N GLN A 2 -3.48 -15.18 19.85
CA GLN A 2 -4.73 -15.60 20.50
C GLN A 2 -5.66 -14.38 20.67
N ALA A 3 -6.98 -14.58 20.60
CA ALA A 3 -7.97 -13.50 20.71
C ALA A 3 -7.83 -12.69 22.02
N SER A 4 -7.43 -13.35 23.10
CA SER A 4 -7.17 -12.74 24.41
C SER A 4 -6.02 -11.73 24.42
N ASP A 5 -4.98 -11.97 23.61
CA ASP A 5 -3.81 -11.07 23.55
C ASP A 5 -4.14 -9.77 22.82
N LEU A 6 -4.98 -9.88 21.80
CA LEU A 6 -5.51 -8.75 21.04
C LEU A 6 -6.46 -7.89 21.87
N GLU A 7 -7.40 -8.51 22.58
CA GLU A 7 -8.34 -7.80 23.46
C GLU A 7 -7.57 -7.02 24.53
N ARG A 8 -6.60 -7.68 25.18
CA ARG A 8 -5.71 -7.05 26.15
C ARG A 8 -4.94 -5.86 25.57
N THR A 9 -4.40 -6.00 24.36
CA THR A 9 -3.68 -4.91 23.68
C THR A 9 -4.61 -3.75 23.37
N THR A 10 -5.83 -4.05 22.91
CA THR A 10 -6.87 -3.06 22.61
C THR A 10 -7.29 -2.29 23.86
N ASP A 11 -7.52 -2.97 24.98
CA ASP A 11 -7.82 -2.35 26.28
C ASP A 11 -6.67 -1.47 26.78
N LEU A 12 -5.44 -1.90 26.53
CA LEU A 12 -4.26 -1.13 26.89
C LEU A 12 -4.20 0.17 26.11
N LEU A 13 -4.35 0.10 24.78
CA LEU A 13 -4.37 1.28 23.90
C LEU A 13 -5.51 2.24 24.28
N ARG A 14 -6.68 1.71 24.64
CA ARG A 14 -7.81 2.52 25.12
C ARG A 14 -7.43 3.37 26.33
N LYS A 15 -6.75 2.78 27.32
CA LYS A 15 -6.28 3.52 28.52
C LYS A 15 -5.29 4.64 28.18
N TYR A 16 -4.44 4.44 27.18
CA TYR A 16 -3.53 5.48 26.70
C TYR A 16 -4.29 6.64 26.06
N PHE A 17 -5.23 6.34 25.16
CA PHE A 17 -6.05 7.35 24.50
C PHE A 17 -6.99 8.08 25.46
N ASP A 18 -7.58 7.37 26.42
CA ASP A 18 -8.39 7.95 27.49
C ASP A 18 -7.56 8.88 28.39
N SER A 19 -6.24 8.73 28.42
CA SER A 19 -5.34 9.58 29.20
C SER A 19 -4.77 10.75 28.40
N ASP A 20 -5.13 10.89 27.12
CA ASP A 20 -4.79 12.07 26.33
C ASP A 20 -5.40 13.32 26.99
N LYS A 21 -4.54 14.29 27.30
CA LYS A 21 -4.91 15.53 28.00
C LYS A 21 -6.04 16.29 27.29
N HIS A 22 -6.08 16.18 25.97
CA HIS A 22 -7.00 16.89 25.11
C HIS A 22 -8.18 16.03 24.63
N LYS A 23 -8.28 14.76 25.09
CA LYS A 23 -9.35 13.81 24.73
C LYS A 23 -9.55 13.69 23.21
N ARG A 24 -8.45 13.68 22.46
CA ARG A 24 -8.47 13.75 20.99
C ARG A 24 -8.78 12.42 20.31
N PHE A 25 -8.78 11.30 21.05
CA PHE A 25 -8.81 9.96 20.48
C PHE A 25 -9.94 9.11 21.04
N GLU A 26 -10.60 8.36 20.17
CA GLU A 26 -11.54 7.30 20.52
C GLU A 26 -11.17 6.04 19.73
N LEU A 27 -10.71 5.00 20.43
CA LEU A 27 -10.35 3.71 19.82
C LEU A 27 -11.63 2.90 19.54
N GLU A 28 -11.91 2.64 18.26
CA GLU A 28 -13.15 1.95 17.87
C GLU A 28 -12.99 0.42 17.88
N ARG A 29 -12.23 -0.12 16.93
CA ARG A 29 -12.10 -1.56 16.70
C ARG A 29 -10.77 -1.92 16.06
N GLN A 30 -10.38 -3.19 16.15
CA GLN A 30 -9.34 -3.71 15.27
C GLN A 30 -9.85 -3.69 13.82
N ALA A 31 -9.02 -3.19 12.91
CA ALA A 31 -9.31 -3.06 11.49
C ALA A 31 -8.59 -4.10 10.63
N GLY A 32 -7.45 -4.63 11.09
CA GLY A 32 -6.71 -5.64 10.35
C GLY A 32 -5.53 -6.22 11.11
N ALA A 33 -4.96 -7.29 10.55
CA ALA A 33 -3.72 -7.90 11.00
C ALA A 33 -2.90 -8.29 9.76
N GLY A 34 -1.76 -7.62 9.57
CA GLY A 34 -0.77 -7.99 8.57
C GLY A 34 0.27 -8.96 9.16
N SER A 35 1.24 -9.32 8.32
CA SER A 35 2.37 -10.19 8.70
C SER A 35 3.26 -9.58 9.80
N ASN A 36 3.36 -8.25 9.85
CA ASN A 36 4.27 -7.54 10.75
C ASN A 36 3.57 -6.63 11.77
N ALA A 37 2.29 -6.30 11.54
CA ALA A 37 1.60 -5.28 12.31
C ALA A 37 0.11 -5.55 12.50
N LEU A 38 -0.42 -5.06 13.60
CA LEU A 38 -1.84 -4.96 13.88
C LEU A 38 -2.32 -3.56 13.56
N THR A 39 -3.55 -3.46 13.03
CA THR A 39 -4.16 -2.18 12.66
C THR A 39 -5.47 -1.98 13.41
N TRP A 40 -5.67 -0.80 13.98
CA TRP A 40 -6.91 -0.37 14.62
C TRP A 40 -7.48 0.86 13.95
N SER A 41 -8.81 0.99 14.01
CA SER A 41 -9.53 2.20 13.63
C SER A 41 -9.68 3.11 14.85
N VAL A 42 -9.34 4.39 14.69
CA VAL A 42 -9.32 5.39 15.76
C VAL A 42 -9.99 6.67 15.26
N LYS A 43 -11.01 7.17 15.95
CA LYS A 43 -11.46 8.54 15.69
C LYS A 43 -10.47 9.51 16.30
N TYR A 44 -10.10 10.50 15.52
CA TYR A 44 -9.13 11.51 15.90
C TYR A 44 -9.70 12.91 15.67
N GLN A 45 -9.65 13.73 16.71
CA GLN A 45 -10.09 15.12 16.69
C GLN A 45 -8.92 16.02 17.14
N PRO A 46 -8.16 16.64 16.21
CA PRO A 46 -6.95 17.38 16.56
C PRO A 46 -7.19 18.54 17.54
N LYS A 47 -8.30 19.25 17.34
CA LYS A 47 -8.77 20.36 18.20
C LYS A 47 -10.26 20.17 18.46
N ALA A 48 -10.73 20.62 19.62
CA ALA A 48 -12.15 20.50 20.02
C ALA A 48 -13.14 21.15 19.04
N SER A 49 -12.69 22.13 18.24
CA SER A 49 -13.49 22.78 17.19
C SER A 49 -13.51 22.01 15.87
N ASP A 50 -12.59 21.08 15.65
CA ASP A 50 -12.43 20.38 14.39
C ASP A 50 -13.41 19.20 14.31
N ALA A 51 -13.81 18.83 13.10
CA ALA A 51 -14.57 17.60 12.90
C ALA A 51 -13.69 16.38 13.24
N SER A 52 -14.26 15.40 13.93
CA SER A 52 -13.60 14.11 14.14
C SER A 52 -13.41 13.42 12.78
N LYS A 53 -12.21 12.91 12.54
CA LYS A 53 -11.89 12.10 11.37
C LYS A 53 -11.43 10.71 11.79
N LEU A 54 -11.66 9.71 10.95
CA LEU A 54 -11.16 8.37 11.19
C LEU A 54 -9.70 8.28 10.72
N ILE A 55 -8.85 7.65 11.54
CA ILE A 55 -7.46 7.34 11.21
C ILE A 55 -7.18 5.87 11.53
N ALA A 56 -6.15 5.31 10.91
CA ALA A 56 -5.66 3.97 11.21
C ALA A 56 -4.41 4.05 12.12
N LEU A 57 -4.40 3.29 13.21
CA LEU A 57 -3.22 3.05 14.03
C LEU A 57 -2.62 1.72 13.64
N LYS A 58 -1.38 1.70 13.14
CA LYS A 58 -0.62 0.49 12.83
C LYS A 58 0.51 0.33 13.87
N MET A 59 0.62 -0.86 14.48
CA MET A 59 1.58 -1.13 15.55
C MET A 59 2.15 -2.55 15.43
N ASP A 60 3.40 -2.75 15.87
CA ASP A 60 4.10 -4.03 15.74
C ASP A 60 3.33 -5.20 16.34
N GLN A 61 3.24 -6.31 15.62
CA GLN A 61 2.57 -7.52 16.11
C GLN A 61 3.30 -8.14 17.32
N GLY A 62 4.61 -7.90 17.44
CA GLY A 62 5.44 -8.33 18.58
C GLY A 62 4.97 -7.80 19.94
N VAL A 63 4.14 -6.77 19.95
CA VAL A 63 3.51 -6.20 21.16
C VAL A 63 2.55 -7.18 21.84
N ALA A 64 1.85 -8.00 21.04
CA ALA A 64 0.89 -8.97 21.53
C ALA A 64 1.55 -10.30 21.96
N SER A 65 2.80 -10.55 21.55
CA SER A 65 3.49 -11.81 21.86
C SER A 65 4.08 -11.80 23.26
N HIS A 66 3.70 -12.80 24.05
CA HIS A 66 4.05 -12.99 25.46
C HIS A 66 5.52 -13.40 25.67
N ASN A 67 6.50 -12.69 25.10
CA ASN A 67 7.88 -12.87 25.52
C ASN A 67 8.13 -12.12 26.84
N ASN A 68 8.46 -12.90 27.87
CA ASN A 68 8.82 -12.47 29.24
C ASN A 68 10.14 -11.68 29.32
N GLY A 69 10.64 -11.16 28.20
CA GLY A 69 11.73 -10.19 28.20
C GLY A 69 11.26 -8.92 28.88
N SER A 70 11.81 -8.64 30.05
CA SER A 70 11.81 -7.32 30.68
C SER A 70 12.55 -6.35 29.74
N ARG A 71 11.85 -5.81 28.74
CA ARG A 71 12.38 -4.66 27.98
C ARG A 71 12.07 -3.40 28.77
N THR A 72 13.12 -2.81 29.31
CA THR A 72 13.10 -1.49 29.92
C THR A 72 12.81 -0.45 28.84
N PRO A 73 11.81 0.44 29.04
CA PRO A 73 11.52 1.51 28.09
C PRO A 73 12.67 2.53 28.03
N PRO A 74 12.73 3.37 26.98
CA PRO A 74 13.63 4.51 26.94
C PRO A 74 13.40 5.42 28.16
N PRO A 75 14.47 6.04 28.72
CA PRO A 75 14.36 6.87 29.90
C PRO A 75 13.44 8.08 29.64
N PRO A 76 12.71 8.56 30.68
CA PRO A 76 12.00 9.82 30.59
C PRO A 76 12.99 10.96 30.27
N PRO A 77 12.57 12.00 29.55
CA PRO A 77 13.38 13.20 29.40
C PRO A 77 13.40 13.91 30.76
N ASP A 78 14.42 13.62 31.54
CA ASP A 78 14.68 14.30 32.80
C ASP A 78 15.33 15.65 32.48
N GLY A 79 14.59 16.75 32.71
CA GLY A 79 15.14 18.10 32.79
C GLY A 79 14.63 19.06 31.73
N GLU A 80 14.45 20.31 32.14
CA GLU A 80 14.05 21.50 31.38
C GLU A 80 15.07 21.90 30.27
N GLY A 81 15.53 20.94 29.49
CA GLY A 81 16.17 21.17 28.19
C GLY A 81 15.09 21.13 27.10
N ASP A 82 15.30 21.91 26.03
CA ASP A 82 14.44 21.97 24.85
C ASP A 82 13.85 20.60 24.49
N PRO A 83 12.56 20.56 24.08
CA PRO A 83 11.87 19.32 23.75
C PRO A 83 12.76 18.59 22.75
N MET A 84 13.35 17.48 23.20
CA MET A 84 14.30 16.71 22.42
C MET A 84 13.76 16.58 21.00
N ASP A 85 14.35 17.36 20.09
CA ASP A 85 14.84 16.88 18.81
C ASP A 85 15.55 15.55 19.12
N VAL A 86 14.76 14.48 19.32
CA VAL A 86 15.20 13.16 18.90
C VAL A 86 15.41 13.39 17.43
N ASP A 87 16.66 13.66 17.08
CA ASP A 87 17.08 14.12 15.78
C ASP A 87 16.23 13.43 14.71
N ASP A 88 15.19 14.14 14.24
CA ASP A 88 14.36 13.68 13.13
C ASP A 88 15.21 13.81 11.84
N ARG A 89 16.47 14.28 11.95
CA ARG A 89 17.55 13.84 11.07
C ARG A 89 17.76 12.36 11.33
N MET A 90 17.14 11.55 10.47
CA MET A 90 17.75 10.29 10.10
C MET A 90 19.24 10.57 9.84
N SER A 91 20.12 10.05 10.68
CA SER A 91 21.52 9.98 10.29
C SER A 91 21.51 9.19 8.99
N ASP A 92 22.06 9.74 7.91
CA ASP A 92 22.13 9.07 6.60
C ASP A 92 22.88 7.71 6.68
N ASP A 93 23.50 7.43 7.84
CA ASP A 93 24.29 6.24 8.17
C ASP A 93 23.53 5.15 8.97
N VAL A 94 22.18 5.08 8.92
CA VAL A 94 21.49 3.90 9.49
C VAL A 94 21.72 2.71 8.56
N ASP A 95 22.59 1.80 9.00
CA ASP A 95 22.92 0.55 8.33
C ASP A 95 21.64 -0.15 7.83
N ALA A 96 21.56 -0.37 6.52
CA ALA A 96 20.39 -0.98 5.87
C ALA A 96 20.02 -2.32 6.52
N GLY A 97 21.02 -3.03 7.07
CA GLY A 97 20.88 -4.27 7.86
C GLY A 97 19.90 -4.19 9.05
N ASP A 98 19.85 -3.06 9.75
CA ASP A 98 19.04 -2.90 10.97
C ASP A 98 17.57 -2.58 10.70
N LEU A 99 17.25 -2.01 9.53
CA LEU A 99 15.89 -1.65 9.13
C LEU A 99 15.08 -2.87 8.67
N TRP A 100 15.72 -3.91 8.13
CA TRP A 100 15.07 -5.18 7.77
C TRP A 100 14.36 -5.85 8.95
N ASN A 101 14.93 -5.70 10.15
CA ASN A 101 14.39 -6.28 11.37
C ASN A 101 13.31 -5.41 12.03
N LYS A 102 13.00 -4.24 11.46
CA LYS A 102 12.01 -3.29 11.97
C LYS A 102 11.10 -2.74 10.85
N PRO A 103 10.17 -3.57 10.32
CA PRO A 103 9.35 -3.21 9.16
C PRO A 103 8.55 -1.91 9.34
N LEU A 104 8.00 -1.66 10.54
CA LEU A 104 7.23 -0.44 10.81
C LEU A 104 8.09 0.83 10.85
N ARG A 105 9.34 0.72 11.32
CA ARG A 105 10.31 1.81 11.27
C ARG A 105 10.71 2.12 9.83
N ASN A 106 10.93 1.09 9.02
CA ASN A 106 11.24 1.24 7.61
C ASN A 106 10.06 1.87 6.84
N GLU A 107 8.82 1.41 7.09
CA GLU A 107 7.62 2.02 6.52
C GLU A 107 7.50 3.50 6.91
N LYS A 108 7.76 3.85 8.17
CA LYS A 108 7.82 5.24 8.63
C LYS A 108 8.85 6.05 7.85
N LYS A 109 10.04 5.48 7.62
CA LYS A 109 11.11 6.10 6.82
C LYS A 109 10.59 6.43 5.43
N TRP A 110 10.03 5.46 4.71
CA TRP A 110 9.53 5.68 3.35
C TRP A 110 8.42 6.74 3.27
N LEU A 111 7.47 6.70 4.22
CA LEU A 111 6.36 7.66 4.25
C LEU A 111 6.78 9.08 4.69
N LYS A 112 7.86 9.23 5.48
CA LYS A 112 8.42 10.53 5.90
C LYS A 112 9.43 11.09 4.90
N ALA A 113 10.40 10.28 4.49
CA ALA A 113 11.62 10.69 3.78
C ALA A 113 11.32 11.14 2.35
N SER A 114 10.27 10.62 1.73
CA SER A 114 10.00 10.95 0.35
C SER A 114 9.17 12.24 0.23
N HIS A 115 9.85 13.35 -0.04
CA HIS A 115 9.21 14.55 -0.60
C HIS A 115 8.39 14.25 -1.87
N ILE A 116 8.68 13.14 -2.56
CA ILE A 116 7.94 12.66 -3.73
C ILE A 116 6.63 11.95 -3.32
N LEU A 117 6.65 11.08 -2.30
CA LEU A 117 5.46 10.35 -1.85
C LEU A 117 4.53 11.18 -0.96
N HIS A 118 5.04 12.20 -0.25
CA HIS A 118 4.23 13.01 0.68
C HIS A 118 3.07 13.75 0.00
N TYR A 119 3.20 14.05 -1.30
CA TYR A 119 2.17 14.72 -2.11
C TYR A 119 1.48 13.79 -3.11
N ALA A 120 1.88 12.52 -3.15
CA ALA A 120 1.28 11.52 -3.99
C ALA A 120 -0.13 11.19 -3.48
N LYS A 121 -1.17 11.60 -4.21
CA LYS A 121 -2.57 11.30 -3.85
C LYS A 121 -2.83 9.79 -3.74
N HIS A 122 -2.09 8.99 -4.50
CA HIS A 122 -2.20 7.53 -4.59
C HIS A 122 -1.35 6.79 -3.55
N ILE A 123 -0.84 7.47 -2.52
CA ILE A 123 -0.07 6.85 -1.44
C ILE A 123 -0.74 7.20 -0.13
N VAL A 124 -0.77 6.24 0.79
CA VAL A 124 -1.33 6.47 2.13
C VAL A 124 -0.54 7.55 2.85
N ARG A 125 -1.27 8.51 3.40
CA ARG A 125 -0.65 9.62 4.11
C ARG A 125 -0.40 9.27 5.58
N LEU A 126 0.82 9.55 6.04
CA LEU A 126 1.15 9.58 7.46
C LEU A 126 0.49 10.80 8.14
N ILE A 127 -0.21 10.57 9.24
CA ILE A 127 -0.83 11.61 10.06
C ILE A 127 0.14 11.97 11.18
N ASP A 128 0.59 13.22 11.19
CA ASP A 128 1.34 13.74 12.32
C ASP A 128 0.41 14.00 13.50
N VAL A 129 0.82 13.55 14.68
CA VAL A 129 0.08 13.65 15.93
C VAL A 129 0.95 14.41 16.93
N PRO A 130 0.70 15.72 17.12
CA PRO A 130 1.38 16.50 18.13
C PRO A 130 1.11 15.91 19.52
N GLU A 131 2.12 15.89 20.39
CA GLU A 131 1.99 15.33 21.73
C GLU A 131 1.41 13.91 21.74
N ASP A 132 1.96 13.04 20.90
CA ASP A 132 1.54 11.64 20.77
C ASP A 132 1.38 10.94 22.14
N PRO A 133 0.15 10.50 22.49
CA PRO A 133 -0.12 9.89 23.80
C PRO A 133 0.61 8.56 23.98
N LEU A 134 0.92 7.84 22.90
CA LEU A 134 1.63 6.56 22.96
C LEU A 134 3.12 6.73 23.31
N ARG A 135 3.71 7.92 23.08
CA ARG A 135 5.10 8.19 23.47
C ARG A 135 5.30 8.35 24.97
N ARG A 136 4.25 8.64 25.73
CA ARG A 136 4.33 9.04 27.15
C ARG A 136 3.95 7.89 28.07
N ARG A 137 4.57 7.82 29.24
CA ARG A 137 4.07 6.92 30.30
C ARG A 137 2.80 7.50 30.91
N VAL A 138 1.79 6.65 31.06
CA VAL A 138 0.55 6.98 31.75
C VAL A 138 0.57 6.33 33.13
N SER A 139 0.36 7.13 34.18
CA SER A 139 0.34 6.63 35.55
C SER A 139 -0.75 5.55 35.73
N GLY A 140 -0.39 4.43 36.36
CA GLY A 140 -1.31 3.31 36.57
C GLY A 140 -1.59 2.45 35.32
N VAL A 141 -0.97 2.75 34.17
CA VAL A 141 -1.13 1.99 32.93
C VAL A 141 0.18 1.29 32.58
N ARG A 142 0.10 0.00 32.23
CA ARG A 142 1.27 -0.79 31.83
C ARG A 142 1.85 -0.23 30.52
N TRP A 143 3.18 -0.27 30.36
CA TRP A 143 3.80 0.07 29.07
C TRP A 143 3.30 -0.84 27.94
N HIS A 144 2.91 -0.26 26.81
CA HIS A 144 2.40 -1.00 25.64
C HIS A 144 3.49 -1.74 24.86
N LYS A 145 4.77 -1.62 25.21
CA LYS A 145 5.90 -2.39 24.63
C LYS A 145 6.17 -2.23 23.14
N ALA A 146 5.39 -1.42 22.42
CA ALA A 146 5.66 -1.17 21.00
C ALA A 146 6.92 -0.33 20.83
N GLU A 147 7.77 -0.75 19.89
CA GLU A 147 8.97 0.02 19.52
C GLU A 147 8.61 1.08 18.48
N ASP A 148 7.76 0.71 17.51
CA ASP A 148 7.34 1.60 16.45
C ASP A 148 5.81 1.50 16.21
N TRP A 149 5.21 2.63 15.81
CA TRP A 149 3.81 2.73 15.41
C TRP A 149 3.61 3.89 14.43
N LEU A 150 2.52 3.81 13.67
CA LEU A 150 2.12 4.78 12.65
C LEU A 150 0.66 5.18 12.84
N PHE A 151 0.39 6.47 12.67
CA PHE A 151 -0.96 6.96 12.41
C PHE A 151 -1.08 7.23 10.91
N LEU A 152 -2.00 6.55 10.25
CA LEU A 152 -2.23 6.66 8.82
C LEU A 152 -3.64 7.22 8.57
N GLU A 153 -3.86 7.84 7.41
CA GLU A 153 -5.23 8.16 7.01
C GLU A 153 -6.08 6.89 6.91
N TRP A 154 -7.36 7.00 7.23
CA TRP A 154 -8.29 5.90 7.06
C TRP A 154 -8.72 5.76 5.60
N ILE A 155 -8.72 4.53 5.07
CA ILE A 155 -9.22 4.23 3.72
C ILE A 155 -10.63 3.67 3.83
N GLU A 156 -11.63 4.51 3.54
CA GLU A 156 -13.05 4.22 3.79
C GLU A 156 -13.57 2.96 3.08
N HIS A 157 -13.05 2.68 1.88
CA HIS A 157 -13.56 1.60 1.04
C HIS A 157 -12.86 0.25 1.24
N GLY A 158 -11.85 0.19 2.11
CA GLY A 158 -11.10 -1.03 2.40
C GLY A 158 -10.01 -1.34 1.36
N THR A 159 -9.64 -2.61 1.27
CA THR A 159 -8.60 -3.12 0.37
C THR A 159 -9.16 -3.40 -1.04
N VAL A 160 -8.26 -3.79 -1.97
CA VAL A 160 -8.68 -4.28 -3.29
C VAL A 160 -9.48 -5.59 -3.18
N GLU A 161 -9.17 -6.45 -2.22
CA GLU A 161 -9.92 -7.67 -1.92
C GLU A 161 -11.36 -7.32 -1.48
N ASP A 162 -11.51 -6.40 -0.52
CA ASP A 162 -12.83 -5.90 -0.09
C ASP A 162 -13.63 -5.31 -1.27
N PHE A 163 -12.95 -4.66 -2.21
CA PHE A 163 -13.58 -4.09 -3.40
C PHE A 163 -14.06 -5.17 -4.37
N ILE A 164 -13.26 -6.21 -4.62
CA ILE A 164 -13.65 -7.35 -5.46
C ILE A 164 -14.86 -8.07 -4.85
N ASP A 165 -14.84 -8.35 -3.54
CA ASP A 165 -15.95 -9.00 -2.85
C ASP A 165 -17.25 -8.19 -2.93
N LYS A 166 -17.16 -6.87 -2.78
CA LYS A 166 -18.31 -5.96 -2.94
C LYS A 166 -18.81 -5.94 -4.38
N ALA A 167 -17.92 -5.95 -5.37
CA ALA A 167 -18.30 -5.98 -6.78
C ALA A 167 -19.06 -7.27 -7.13
N LEU A 168 -18.54 -8.42 -6.69
CA LEU A 168 -19.19 -9.72 -6.85
C LEU A 168 -20.55 -9.76 -6.13
N SER A 169 -20.61 -9.24 -4.90
CA SER A 169 -21.86 -9.16 -4.13
C SER A 169 -22.91 -8.25 -4.78
N ALA A 170 -22.47 -7.26 -5.55
CA ALA A 170 -23.34 -6.39 -6.35
C ALA A 170 -23.78 -7.02 -7.68
N GLY A 171 -23.35 -8.25 -7.98
CA GLY A 171 -23.68 -8.96 -9.22
C GLY A 171 -22.87 -8.50 -10.43
N LEU A 172 -21.72 -7.84 -10.23
CA LEU A 172 -20.82 -7.52 -11.33
C LEU A 172 -20.07 -8.76 -11.76
N GLU A 173 -20.16 -9.09 -13.05
CA GLU A 173 -19.35 -10.14 -13.66
C GLU A 173 -17.95 -9.64 -14.03
N ARG A 174 -17.82 -8.36 -14.41
CA ARG A 174 -16.57 -7.69 -14.75
C ARG A 174 -16.60 -6.19 -14.46
N LEU A 175 -15.43 -5.59 -14.30
CA LEU A 175 -15.28 -4.13 -14.27
C LEU A 175 -15.22 -3.55 -15.69
N PRO A 176 -15.76 -2.34 -15.92
CA PRO A 176 -15.60 -1.66 -17.21
C PRO A 176 -14.12 -1.40 -17.52
N ASN A 177 -13.70 -1.57 -18.78
CA ASN A 177 -12.31 -1.31 -19.22
C ASN A 177 -11.79 0.05 -18.73
N ARG A 178 -12.61 1.09 -18.86
CA ARG A 178 -12.29 2.47 -18.41
C ARG A 178 -11.90 2.57 -16.93
N VAL A 179 -12.39 1.66 -16.08
CA VAL A 179 -12.05 1.60 -14.65
C VAL A 179 -10.69 0.94 -14.48
N LEU A 180 -10.45 -0.18 -15.16
CA LEU A 180 -9.19 -0.92 -15.11
C LEU A 180 -8.00 -0.08 -15.61
N TRP A 181 -8.16 0.68 -16.70
CA TRP A 181 -7.13 1.59 -17.19
C TRP A 181 -6.78 2.70 -16.18
N ARG A 182 -7.79 3.25 -15.49
CA ARG A 182 -7.58 4.27 -14.44
C ARG A 182 -6.95 3.69 -13.19
N PHE A 183 -7.24 2.43 -12.85
CA PHE A 183 -6.51 1.73 -11.80
C PHE A 183 -5.04 1.49 -12.16
N PHE A 184 -4.74 1.10 -13.40
CA PHE A 184 -3.36 1.06 -13.92
C PHE A 184 -2.65 2.41 -13.77
N MET A 185 -3.33 3.51 -14.13
CA MET A 185 -2.81 4.87 -13.99
C MET A 185 -2.49 5.22 -12.53
N CYS A 186 -3.34 4.85 -11.57
CA CYS A 186 -3.10 5.11 -10.14
C CYS A 186 -1.78 4.51 -9.66
N PHE A 187 -1.42 3.31 -10.13
CA PHE A 187 -0.15 2.66 -9.77
C PHE A 187 1.07 3.28 -10.45
N MET A 188 0.91 3.78 -11.68
CA MET A 188 2.01 4.30 -12.49
C MET A 188 2.32 5.77 -12.22
N LEU A 189 1.31 6.56 -11.87
CA LEU A 189 1.41 8.02 -11.76
C LEU A 189 1.39 8.55 -10.33
N GLY A 190 1.30 7.67 -9.34
CA GLY A 190 1.49 8.00 -7.93
C GLY A 190 2.68 8.93 -7.64
N PRO A 191 3.85 8.79 -8.31
CA PRO A 191 4.99 9.69 -8.09
C PRO A 191 5.26 10.75 -9.18
N CYS A 192 4.70 10.63 -10.40
CA CYS A 192 5.29 11.31 -11.59
C CYS A 192 4.44 12.35 -12.32
N VAL A 193 3.12 12.40 -12.14
CA VAL A 193 2.30 13.41 -12.85
C VAL A 193 1.18 13.89 -11.93
N ALA A 194 1.36 15.07 -11.35
CA ALA A 194 0.27 15.83 -10.79
C ALA A 194 -0.69 16.20 -11.94
N ASN A 195 -1.74 15.41 -12.18
CA ASN A 195 -2.83 15.86 -13.02
C ASN A 195 -3.51 17.05 -12.29
N PRO A 196 -3.43 18.30 -12.81
CA PRO A 196 -3.87 19.49 -12.06
C PRO A 196 -5.38 19.56 -11.91
N LYS A 197 -6.13 18.79 -12.71
CA LYS A 197 -7.59 18.74 -12.68
C LYS A 197 -7.97 17.41 -12.04
N GLY A 198 -8.40 17.43 -10.77
CA GLY A 198 -8.89 16.25 -10.05
C GLY A 198 -10.19 15.66 -10.60
N THR A 199 -10.42 15.72 -11.91
CA THR A 199 -11.64 15.32 -12.61
C THR A 199 -11.71 13.81 -12.87
N GLU A 200 -10.57 13.11 -12.94
CA GLU A 200 -10.56 11.65 -13.22
C GLU A 200 -11.13 10.82 -12.07
N HIS A 201 -10.87 11.21 -10.83
CA HIS A 201 -11.40 10.52 -9.64
C HIS A 201 -12.88 10.79 -9.35
N TYR A 202 -13.54 11.61 -10.16
CA TYR A 202 -15.00 11.68 -10.17
C TYR A 202 -15.62 10.38 -10.69
N ILE A 203 -14.93 9.68 -11.60
CA ILE A 203 -15.46 8.53 -12.33
C ILE A 203 -14.95 7.20 -11.72
N THR A 204 -13.76 7.21 -11.10
CA THR A 204 -13.15 6.01 -10.51
C THR A 204 -12.60 6.27 -9.12
N PRO A 205 -12.81 5.33 -8.17
CA PRO A 205 -12.22 5.46 -6.85
C PRO A 205 -10.69 5.48 -6.95
N MET A 206 -10.06 6.22 -6.05
CA MET A 206 -8.61 6.33 -6.02
C MET A 206 -8.01 5.10 -5.35
N LEU A 207 -7.17 4.36 -6.07
CA LEU A 207 -6.32 3.34 -5.44
C LEU A 207 -5.15 4.00 -4.73
N LYS A 208 -4.85 3.51 -3.52
CA LYS A 208 -3.71 3.96 -2.72
C LYS A 208 -2.78 2.81 -2.38
N LEU A 209 -1.48 3.05 -2.53
CA LEU A 209 -0.42 2.16 -2.07
C LEU A 209 -0.23 2.31 -0.56
N ILE A 210 -0.11 1.16 0.11
CA ILE A 210 0.09 1.00 1.55
C ILE A 210 1.23 0.01 1.79
N ASP A 211 1.67 -0.11 3.05
CA ASP A 211 2.56 -1.19 3.52
C ASP A 211 3.97 -1.19 2.92
N PHE A 212 4.69 -0.08 3.14
CA PHE A 212 6.08 0.10 2.66
C PHE A 212 7.14 -0.56 3.57
N GLY A 213 6.74 -1.52 4.42
CA GLY A 213 7.65 -2.10 5.43
C GLY A 213 8.83 -2.87 4.85
N SER A 214 8.71 -3.35 3.61
CA SER A 214 9.77 -4.08 2.89
C SER A 214 10.49 -3.25 1.83
N GLY A 215 10.26 -1.93 1.78
CA GLY A 215 10.91 -1.04 0.80
C GLY A 215 12.43 -1.00 1.02
N GLN A 216 13.21 -1.03 -0.07
CA GLN A 216 14.68 -0.99 -0.03
C GLN A 216 15.20 0.17 -0.89
N ASP A 217 16.26 0.82 -0.40
CA ASP A 217 17.09 1.67 -1.24
C ASP A 217 17.87 0.73 -2.16
N LEU A 218 17.79 0.98 -3.47
CA LEU A 218 18.63 0.28 -4.42
C LEU A 218 19.95 1.04 -4.46
N GLU A 219 21.04 0.38 -4.03
CA GLU A 219 22.36 0.87 -4.36
C GLU A 219 22.48 0.90 -5.89
N ASP A 220 22.93 2.04 -6.42
CA ASP A 220 23.02 2.30 -7.85
C ASP A 220 24.16 1.43 -8.42
N ASP A 221 23.90 0.14 -8.60
CA ASP A 221 24.78 -0.79 -9.32
C ASP A 221 24.71 -0.45 -10.81
N ASN A 222 25.22 0.74 -11.16
CA ASN A 222 25.51 1.16 -12.51
C ASN A 222 26.73 0.38 -13.05
N GLU A 223 26.64 -0.96 -13.07
CA GLU A 223 27.41 -1.76 -14.02
C GLU A 223 26.60 -1.84 -15.33
N GLY A 224 26.71 -0.75 -16.10
CA GLY A 224 26.55 -0.68 -17.55
C GLY A 224 25.46 -1.55 -18.20
N GLY A 225 24.22 -1.06 -18.23
CA GLY A 225 23.21 -1.60 -19.15
C GLY A 225 21.91 -0.80 -19.13
N ASP A 226 21.30 -0.62 -20.31
CA ASP A 226 19.95 -0.05 -20.54
C ASP A 226 18.83 -0.99 -20.01
N MET A 227 19.11 -1.71 -18.93
CA MET A 227 18.28 -2.76 -18.34
C MET A 227 17.52 -2.18 -17.16
N GLN A 228 16.20 -2.37 -17.16
CA GLN A 228 15.35 -1.94 -16.06
C GLN A 228 15.71 -2.73 -14.80
N SER A 229 15.84 -2.04 -13.66
CA SER A 229 16.13 -2.69 -12.37
C SER A 229 15.14 -3.81 -12.08
N SER A 230 15.64 -4.93 -11.55
CA SER A 230 14.83 -6.08 -11.12
C SER A 230 13.70 -5.67 -10.18
N ALA A 231 13.96 -4.74 -9.27
CA ALA A 231 12.94 -4.22 -8.36
C ALA A 231 11.79 -3.50 -9.08
N ILE A 232 12.09 -2.77 -10.17
CA ILE A 232 11.03 -2.15 -10.98
C ILE A 232 10.25 -3.24 -11.73
N ILE A 233 10.94 -4.27 -12.24
CA ILE A 233 10.28 -5.41 -12.90
C ILE A 233 9.33 -6.12 -11.92
N ASP A 234 9.77 -6.38 -10.70
CA ASP A 234 8.95 -7.02 -9.65
C ASP A 234 7.74 -6.16 -9.30
N ASN A 235 7.91 -4.84 -9.17
CA ASN A 235 6.81 -3.90 -8.96
C ASN A 235 5.80 -3.93 -10.11
N LEU A 236 6.26 -3.96 -11.37
CA LEU A 236 5.39 -4.05 -12.54
C LEU A 236 4.67 -5.40 -12.62
N GLN A 237 5.30 -6.49 -12.19
CA GLN A 237 4.66 -7.79 -12.07
C GLN A 237 3.57 -7.79 -10.99
N ASN A 238 3.81 -7.17 -9.83
CA ASN A 238 2.82 -7.00 -8.77
C ASN A 238 1.64 -6.15 -9.22
N ILE A 239 1.88 -5.04 -9.94
CA ILE A 239 0.82 -4.23 -10.56
C ILE A 239 0.02 -5.07 -11.56
N GLY A 240 0.71 -5.84 -12.42
CA GLY A 240 0.07 -6.76 -13.36
C GLY A 240 -0.80 -7.81 -12.68
N TYR A 241 -0.37 -8.32 -11.53
CA TYR A 241 -1.16 -9.23 -10.70
C TYR A 241 -2.44 -8.57 -10.19
N ILE A 242 -2.33 -7.39 -9.57
CA ILE A 242 -3.48 -6.66 -9.01
C ILE A 242 -4.50 -6.32 -10.10
N ILE A 243 -4.05 -5.83 -11.26
CA ILE A 243 -4.98 -5.49 -12.33
C ILE A 243 -5.58 -6.74 -12.98
N ASN A 244 -4.83 -7.84 -13.09
CA ASN A 244 -5.41 -9.12 -13.51
C ASN A 244 -6.54 -9.54 -12.57
N ALA A 245 -6.29 -9.50 -11.24
CA ALA A 245 -7.29 -9.84 -10.24
C ALA A 245 -8.56 -8.99 -10.36
N LEU A 246 -8.41 -7.70 -10.61
CA LEU A 246 -9.52 -6.78 -10.87
C LEU A 246 -10.25 -7.05 -12.20
N ALA A 247 -9.51 -7.47 -13.24
CA ALA A 247 -10.08 -7.75 -14.56
C ALA A 247 -10.97 -9.00 -14.56
N VAL A 248 -10.59 -10.03 -13.78
CA VAL A 248 -11.36 -11.27 -13.63
C VAL A 248 -12.19 -11.34 -12.36
N LEU A 249 -12.18 -10.27 -11.54
CA LEU A 249 -12.81 -10.21 -10.22
C LEU A 249 -12.47 -11.43 -9.34
N ASN A 250 -11.18 -11.80 -9.31
CA ASN A 250 -10.68 -12.93 -8.53
C ASN A 250 -9.26 -12.64 -8.04
N TYR A 251 -9.05 -12.60 -6.73
CA TYR A 251 -7.73 -12.42 -6.13
C TYR A 251 -6.95 -13.74 -6.01
N GLU A 252 -7.59 -14.90 -6.11
CA GLU A 252 -6.94 -16.22 -6.19
C GLU A 252 -6.64 -16.55 -7.67
N LEU A 253 -5.69 -15.82 -8.25
CA LEU A 253 -5.31 -16.01 -9.63
C LEU A 253 -4.59 -17.33 -9.86
N ASP A 254 -4.96 -18.00 -10.95
CA ASP A 254 -4.23 -19.17 -11.43
C ASP A 254 -2.77 -18.78 -11.78
N VAL A 255 -1.86 -19.71 -11.46
CA VAL A 255 -0.43 -19.63 -11.74
C VAL A 255 -0.06 -20.32 -13.05
N THR A 256 -1.02 -20.94 -13.74
CA THR A 256 -0.83 -21.51 -15.08
C THR A 256 -0.27 -20.48 -16.06
N THR A 257 0.56 -20.98 -16.97
CA THR A 257 1.18 -20.16 -18.00
C THR A 257 0.56 -20.45 -19.36
N ALA A 258 0.44 -19.41 -20.17
CA ALA A 258 0.02 -19.49 -21.56
C ALA A 258 0.87 -18.57 -22.42
N ASP A 259 0.81 -18.76 -23.74
CA ASP A 259 1.61 -18.01 -24.71
C ASP A 259 0.80 -16.84 -25.29
N LEU A 260 1.21 -15.63 -24.95
CA LEU A 260 0.75 -14.41 -25.59
C LEU A 260 1.40 -14.27 -26.97
N VAL A 261 0.58 -14.02 -28.00
CA VAL A 261 1.04 -13.60 -29.33
C VAL A 261 0.68 -12.14 -29.52
N THR A 262 1.66 -11.24 -29.47
CA THR A 262 1.41 -9.80 -29.57
C THR A 262 1.03 -9.37 -30.98
N LYS A 263 1.58 -10.04 -32.01
CA LYS A 263 1.28 -9.84 -33.42
C LYS A 263 1.49 -11.14 -34.20
N PRO A 264 0.75 -11.36 -35.30
CA PRO A 264 1.01 -12.50 -36.19
C PRO A 264 2.48 -12.55 -36.62
N GLY A 265 3.13 -13.70 -36.44
CA GLY A 265 4.54 -13.91 -36.80
C GLY A 265 5.57 -13.44 -35.77
N HIS A 266 5.15 -12.80 -34.67
CA HIS A 266 6.06 -12.46 -33.57
C HIS A 266 6.31 -13.66 -32.63
N PRO A 267 7.45 -13.67 -31.90
CA PRO A 267 7.72 -14.68 -30.89
C PRO A 267 6.63 -14.73 -29.82
N ARG A 268 6.32 -15.96 -29.37
CA ARG A 268 5.40 -16.20 -28.26
C ARG A 268 6.02 -15.76 -26.94
N ILE A 269 5.23 -15.08 -26.12
CA ILE A 269 5.62 -14.62 -24.79
C ILE A 269 4.84 -15.41 -23.74
N SER A 270 5.54 -16.25 -22.98
CA SER A 270 4.92 -16.97 -21.87
C SER A 270 4.55 -15.99 -20.74
N THR A 271 3.29 -16.05 -20.30
CA THR A 271 2.70 -15.19 -19.26
C THR A 271 1.94 -16.01 -18.22
N ARG A 272 1.90 -15.52 -16.97
CA ARG A 272 1.09 -16.11 -15.88
C ARG A 272 -0.37 -15.63 -15.90
N ALA A 273 -0.79 -14.93 -16.94
CA ALA A 273 -2.15 -14.41 -17.10
C ALA A 273 -3.00 -15.29 -18.03
N ALA A 274 -2.91 -16.62 -17.89
CA ALA A 274 -3.53 -17.57 -18.83
C ALA A 274 -5.04 -17.38 -18.96
N GLY A 275 -5.74 -17.07 -17.85
CA GLY A 275 -7.20 -16.83 -17.87
C GLY A 275 -7.67 -15.60 -18.66
N LEU A 276 -6.75 -14.75 -19.14
CA LEU A 276 -7.07 -13.64 -20.05
C LEU A 276 -6.89 -13.99 -21.53
N LEU A 277 -6.29 -15.14 -21.83
CA LEU A 277 -6.04 -15.60 -23.18
C LEU A 277 -7.07 -16.64 -23.61
N PRO A 278 -7.30 -16.84 -24.91
CA PRO A 278 -8.15 -17.91 -25.40
C PRO A 278 -7.68 -19.28 -24.88
N ASP A 279 -8.63 -20.14 -24.51
CA ASP A 279 -8.34 -21.50 -24.09
C ASP A 279 -7.88 -22.39 -25.27
N SER A 280 -7.66 -23.68 -24.99
CA SER A 280 -7.24 -24.67 -26.00
C SER A 280 -8.25 -24.84 -27.13
N ASP A 281 -9.52 -24.55 -26.89
CA ASP A 281 -10.62 -24.61 -27.86
C ASP A 281 -10.81 -23.27 -28.59
N GLY A 282 -10.01 -22.25 -28.24
CA GLY A 282 -10.07 -20.91 -28.81
C GLY A 282 -11.16 -20.03 -28.20
N ASN A 283 -11.78 -20.44 -27.09
CA ASN A 283 -12.78 -19.63 -26.41
C ASN A 283 -12.09 -18.53 -25.61
N ASP A 284 -12.47 -17.29 -25.90
CA ASP A 284 -12.08 -16.14 -25.11
C ASP A 284 -12.94 -16.06 -23.84
N LEU A 285 -12.32 -16.24 -22.68
CA LEU A 285 -13.00 -16.17 -21.38
C LEU A 285 -13.28 -14.73 -20.96
N CYS A 286 -12.70 -13.73 -21.63
CA CYS A 286 -12.84 -12.31 -21.34
C CYS A 286 -13.10 -11.47 -22.62
N PRO A 287 -14.13 -11.77 -23.43
CA PRO A 287 -14.32 -11.14 -24.74
C PRO A 287 -14.58 -9.63 -24.68
N ASP A 288 -15.10 -9.14 -23.55
CA ASP A 288 -15.42 -7.72 -23.34
C ASP A 288 -14.22 -6.91 -22.81
N LEU A 289 -13.11 -7.58 -22.46
CA LEU A 289 -11.90 -6.92 -21.99
C LEU A 289 -11.07 -6.49 -23.20
N ASP A 290 -10.63 -5.23 -23.23
CA ASP A 290 -9.91 -4.69 -24.37
C ASP A 290 -8.63 -5.50 -24.67
N GLU A 291 -8.39 -5.82 -25.94
CA GLU A 291 -7.21 -6.60 -26.36
C GLU A 291 -5.89 -5.95 -25.95
N SER A 292 -5.80 -4.62 -26.02
CA SER A 292 -4.63 -3.89 -25.52
C SER A 292 -4.45 -4.03 -24.01
N LEU A 293 -5.55 -4.10 -23.24
CA LEU A 293 -5.51 -4.26 -21.79
C LEU A 293 -5.08 -5.68 -21.43
N LYS A 294 -5.64 -6.70 -22.09
CA LYS A 294 -5.19 -8.11 -21.98
C LYS A 294 -3.70 -8.22 -22.25
N THR A 295 -3.26 -7.69 -23.39
CA THR A 295 -1.85 -7.69 -23.81
C THR A 295 -0.97 -7.06 -22.74
N MET A 296 -1.36 -5.89 -22.22
CA MET A 296 -0.58 -5.18 -21.20
C MET A 296 -0.50 -5.95 -19.88
N ILE A 297 -1.61 -6.52 -19.40
CA ILE A 297 -1.62 -7.35 -18.19
C ILE A 297 -0.74 -8.59 -18.41
N CYS A 298 -0.85 -9.25 -19.56
CA CYS A 298 -0.04 -10.42 -19.90
C CYS A 298 1.46 -10.09 -19.96
N LEU A 299 1.85 -8.94 -20.51
CA LEU A 299 3.24 -8.48 -20.55
C LEU A 299 3.76 -8.13 -19.14
N CYS A 300 2.97 -7.42 -18.32
CA CYS A 300 3.32 -7.19 -16.93
C CYS A 300 3.47 -8.51 -16.15
N ARG A 301 2.69 -9.56 -16.48
CA ARG A 301 2.80 -10.90 -15.87
C ARG A 301 3.69 -11.87 -16.66
N ALA A 302 4.58 -11.38 -17.53
CA ALA A 302 5.45 -12.23 -18.32
C ALA A 302 6.40 -13.07 -17.44
N VAL A 303 6.63 -14.33 -17.82
CA VAL A 303 7.51 -15.24 -17.09
C VAL A 303 8.97 -14.81 -17.17
N LYS A 304 9.40 -14.33 -18.36
CA LYS A 304 10.75 -13.81 -18.56
C LYS A 304 10.79 -12.31 -18.21
N PRO A 305 11.68 -11.87 -17.30
CA PRO A 305 11.83 -10.46 -16.93
C PRO A 305 12.06 -9.52 -18.12
N SER A 306 12.81 -9.97 -19.13
CA SER A 306 13.08 -9.18 -20.35
C SER A 306 11.84 -8.84 -21.19
N ASN A 307 10.71 -9.52 -20.94
CA ASN A 307 9.46 -9.29 -21.64
C ASN A 307 8.51 -8.36 -20.87
N VAL A 308 8.83 -8.02 -19.63
CA VAL A 308 8.09 -7.01 -18.85
C VAL A 308 8.35 -5.64 -19.47
N PRO A 309 7.33 -4.81 -19.70
CA PRO A 309 7.50 -3.54 -20.38
C PRO A 309 8.32 -2.57 -19.53
N ARG A 310 9.11 -1.71 -20.17
CA ARG A 310 9.74 -0.58 -19.48
C ARG A 310 8.67 0.32 -18.87
N ILE A 311 8.93 0.85 -17.69
CA ILE A 311 7.99 1.73 -16.97
C ILE A 311 7.52 2.91 -17.83
N SER A 312 8.42 3.52 -18.60
CA SER A 312 8.09 4.63 -19.51
C SER A 312 7.22 4.18 -20.69
N GLY A 313 7.50 3.01 -21.26
CA GLY A 313 6.68 2.43 -22.33
C GLY A 313 5.28 2.07 -21.84
N LEU A 314 5.17 1.53 -20.62
CA LEU A 314 3.90 1.23 -19.98
C LEU A 314 3.10 2.50 -19.69
N ALA A 315 3.74 3.55 -19.16
CA ALA A 315 3.10 4.82 -18.89
C ALA A 315 2.53 5.48 -20.16
N ASN A 316 3.32 5.51 -21.25
CA ASN A 316 2.87 6.06 -22.53
C ASN A 316 1.63 5.32 -23.06
N MET A 317 1.66 3.99 -23.03
CA MET A 317 0.54 3.16 -23.49
C MET A 317 -0.73 3.41 -22.68
N ILE A 318 -0.63 3.53 -21.35
CA ILE A 318 -1.77 3.85 -20.49
C ILE A 318 -2.34 5.23 -20.83
N MET A 319 -1.48 6.24 -21.01
CA MET A 319 -1.92 7.60 -21.32
C MET A 319 -2.63 7.71 -22.68
N GLU A 320 -2.09 7.07 -23.72
CA GLU A 320 -2.74 7.01 -25.05
C GLU A 320 -4.15 6.41 -24.95
N HIS A 321 -4.27 5.28 -24.26
CA HIS A 321 -5.54 4.57 -24.10
C HIS A 321 -6.56 5.29 -23.20
N ILE A 322 -6.11 6.16 -22.30
CA ILE A 322 -7.00 7.01 -21.50
C ILE A 322 -7.49 8.20 -22.36
N GLN A 323 -6.57 8.88 -23.06
CA GLN A 323 -6.90 10.03 -23.92
C GLN A 323 -7.89 9.65 -25.01
N GLU A 324 -7.63 8.59 -25.78
CA GLU A 324 -8.52 8.14 -26.86
C GLU A 324 -9.93 7.76 -26.38
N ARG A 325 -10.08 7.34 -25.11
CA ARG A 325 -11.37 6.95 -24.52
C ARG A 325 -12.11 8.10 -23.87
N ASP A 326 -11.41 9.16 -23.47
CA ASP A 326 -12.03 10.38 -22.97
C ASP A 326 -12.44 11.32 -24.13
N GLU A 327 -11.81 11.20 -25.31
CA GLU A 327 -12.19 11.93 -26.54
C GLU A 327 -13.47 11.41 -27.22
N LYS A 328 -13.95 10.21 -26.86
CA LYS A 328 -15.16 9.59 -27.44
C LYS A 328 -16.45 9.89 -26.64
N TRP A 329 -16.46 10.98 -25.86
CA TRP A 329 -17.64 11.47 -25.13
C TRP A 329 -18.25 12.70 -25.78
#